data_AF-A0A225WXI8-F1
#
_entry.id   AF-A0A225WXI8-F1
#
_cell.length_a   1.000
_cell.length_b   1.000
_cell.length_c   1.000
_cell.angle_alpha   90.00
_cell.angle_beta   90.00
_cell.angle_gamma   90.00
#
_symmetry.space_group_name_H-M   'P 1'
#
loop_
_entity.id
_entity.type
_entity.pdbx_description
1 polymer ?
#
loop_
_entity_poly.entity_id
_entity_poly.type
_entity_poly.pdbx_seq_one_letter_code
_entity_poly.pdbx_strand_id
1 'polypeptide(L)'
;MCKEKLKSGSKEEDDASDKSCNYICPKSMLQVIRPPVIDDDGNAYESECEMKRAHCKQKAAKGKKKERQSDESDSADGDSTDQNDTFCPQLCLDNYDPVTDETGKTYSNACYMKRAKCKGKKKDVDVLAEYERIYGKPFGASRKTNVDNDTDK
;
A
#
# COMPACT_ATOMS: atom_id res chain seq x y z
N MET A 1 -17.07 14.00 9.30
CA MET A 1 -18.14 13.32 8.54
C MET A 1 -18.36 14.07 7.24
N CYS A 2 -18.01 13.47 6.10
CA CYS A 2 -18.49 13.94 4.81
C CYS A 2 -19.99 13.62 4.75
N LYS A 3 -20.85 14.64 4.74
CA LYS A 3 -22.29 14.45 4.62
C LYS A 3 -22.69 14.71 3.18
N GLU A 4 -23.17 13.69 2.49
CA GLU A 4 -23.98 13.85 1.29
C GLU A 4 -25.32 14.45 1.68
N LYS A 5 -25.76 15.49 0.96
CA LYS A 5 -27.13 15.98 1.10
C LYS A 5 -28.05 15.09 0.28
N LEU A 6 -28.75 14.20 0.97
CA LEU A 6 -29.91 13.47 0.45
C LEU A 6 -30.94 14.46 -0.11
N LYS A 7 -31.26 14.32 -1.39
CA LYS A 7 -32.58 14.72 -1.90
C LYS A 7 -33.31 13.45 -2.27
N SER A 8 -34.42 13.24 -1.56
CA SER A 8 -35.35 12.12 -1.59
C SER A 8 -35.54 11.47 -2.96
N GLY A 9 -35.31 10.15 -3.03
CA GLY A 9 -35.64 9.31 -4.18
C GLY A 9 -35.05 7.92 -4.02
N SER A 10 -35.84 7.02 -3.45
CA SER A 10 -35.65 5.57 -3.31
C SER A 10 -34.81 4.85 -4.39
N LYS A 11 -33.64 4.32 -4.01
CA LYS A 11 -33.24 2.90 -4.02
C LYS A 11 -31.76 2.81 -3.62
N GLU A 12 -31.46 1.91 -2.70
CA GLU A 12 -30.11 1.41 -2.45
C GLU A 12 -29.62 0.71 -3.72
N GLU A 13 -28.58 1.25 -4.32
CA GLU A 13 -27.76 0.63 -5.36
C GLU A 13 -26.51 1.51 -5.50
N ASP A 14 -25.35 0.94 -5.13
CA ASP A 14 -24.03 1.52 -5.29
C ASP A 14 -23.73 1.68 -6.78
N ASP A 15 -24.16 2.80 -7.38
CA ASP A 15 -23.90 3.07 -8.79
C ASP A 15 -23.21 4.42 -9.00
N ALA A 16 -22.07 4.34 -9.66
CA ALA A 16 -21.17 5.42 -10.00
C ALA A 16 -21.80 6.33 -11.08
N SER A 17 -22.68 7.25 -10.70
CA SER A 17 -23.02 8.38 -11.56
C SER A 17 -23.65 9.52 -10.80
N ASP A 18 -22.81 10.37 -10.20
CA ASP A 18 -23.15 11.80 -10.19
C ASP A 18 -21.97 12.63 -10.68
N LYS A 19 -22.13 13.17 -11.90
CA LYS A 19 -21.11 13.85 -12.72
C LYS A 19 -20.74 15.24 -12.20
N SER A 20 -20.90 15.46 -10.90
CA SER A 20 -20.64 16.73 -10.25
C SER A 20 -19.86 16.50 -8.97
N CYS A 21 -18.56 16.80 -9.01
CA CYS A 21 -17.67 16.74 -7.87
C CYS A 21 -17.93 17.88 -6.88
N ASN A 22 -19.13 17.88 -6.28
CA ASN A 22 -19.57 18.91 -5.34
C ASN A 22 -19.18 18.56 -3.90
N TYR A 23 -17.88 18.37 -3.68
CA TYR A 23 -17.31 18.18 -2.34
C TYR A 23 -17.14 19.53 -1.63
N ILE A 24 -17.89 19.72 -0.55
CA ILE A 24 -17.71 20.83 0.40
C ILE A 24 -16.86 20.31 1.55
N CYS A 25 -15.57 20.65 1.55
CA CYS A 25 -14.68 20.31 2.66
C CYS A 25 -14.61 21.47 3.64
N PRO A 26 -14.91 21.24 4.94
CA PRO A 26 -14.71 22.27 5.95
C PRO A 26 -13.21 22.50 6.11
N LYS A 27 -12.77 23.75 5.96
CA LYS A 27 -11.41 24.13 6.33
C LYS A 27 -11.30 23.97 7.85
N SER A 28 -10.43 23.06 8.30
CA SER A 28 -10.17 22.94 9.73
C SER A 28 -9.44 24.19 10.21
N MET A 29 -10.14 25.05 10.95
CA MET A 29 -9.56 26.24 11.59
C MET A 29 -8.75 25.90 12.85
N LEU A 30 -8.87 24.66 13.36
CA LEU A 30 -8.00 24.16 14.40
C LEU A 30 -6.70 23.68 13.77
N GLN A 31 -5.56 24.21 14.25
CA GLN A 31 -4.21 23.73 13.95
C GLN A 31 -3.96 22.36 14.60
N VAL A 32 -4.83 21.39 14.39
CA VAL A 32 -4.56 20.02 14.76
C VAL A 32 -3.56 19.51 13.73
N ILE A 33 -2.28 19.49 14.11
CA ILE A 33 -1.21 18.89 13.31
C ILE A 33 -1.52 17.39 13.22
N ARG A 34 -2.19 17.00 12.14
CA ARG A 34 -2.42 15.60 11.79
C ARG A 34 -1.45 15.23 10.67
N PRO A 35 -0.96 13.98 10.65
CA PRO A 35 -0.22 13.50 9.50
C PRO A 35 -1.09 13.62 8.24
N PRO A 36 -0.50 14.06 7.11
CA PRO A 36 -1.24 14.17 5.86
C PRO A 36 -1.69 12.79 5.37
N VAL A 37 -2.78 12.76 4.62
CA VAL A 37 -3.18 11.55 3.87
C VAL A 37 -2.41 11.54 2.57
N ILE A 38 -1.72 10.44 2.26
CA ILE A 38 -0.93 10.29 1.04
C ILE A 38 -1.67 9.32 0.11
N ASP A 39 -1.87 9.70 -1.16
CA ASP A 39 -2.43 8.80 -2.19
C ASP A 39 -1.36 7.91 -2.83
N ASP A 40 -1.78 6.94 -3.65
CA ASP A 40 -0.89 6.02 -4.36
C ASP A 40 0.04 6.70 -5.38
N ASP A 41 -0.34 7.91 -5.81
CA ASP A 41 0.45 8.76 -6.71
C ASP A 41 1.49 9.61 -5.93
N GLY A 42 1.52 9.52 -4.59
CA GLY A 42 2.44 10.24 -3.71
C GLY A 42 2.03 11.67 -3.35
N ASN A 43 0.80 12.09 -3.63
CA ASN A 43 0.28 13.41 -3.28
C ASN A 43 -0.24 13.43 -1.84
N ALA A 44 0.12 14.48 -1.09
CA ALA A 44 -0.31 14.70 0.27
C ALA A 44 -1.55 15.61 0.35
N TYR A 45 -2.53 15.24 1.20
CA TYR A 45 -3.77 15.96 1.44
C TYR A 45 -3.95 16.28 2.92
N GLU A 46 -4.51 17.46 3.23
CA GLU A 46 -4.72 17.91 4.62
C GLU A 46 -5.84 17.11 5.32
N SER A 47 -6.72 16.49 4.53
CA SER A 47 -7.75 15.58 5.04
C SER A 47 -8.24 14.58 3.99
N GLU A 48 -8.86 13.51 4.48
CA GLU A 48 -9.56 12.52 3.65
C GLU A 48 -10.64 13.15 2.74
N CYS A 49 -11.30 14.23 3.18
CA CYS A 49 -12.28 14.95 2.35
C CYS A 49 -11.63 15.55 1.10
N GLU A 50 -10.43 16.12 1.25
CA GLU A 50 -9.71 16.77 0.16
C GLU A 50 -9.16 15.75 -0.82
N MET A 51 -8.65 14.61 -0.33
CA MET A 51 -8.24 13.48 -1.17
C MET A 51 -9.40 13.00 -2.05
N LYS A 52 -10.58 12.75 -1.43
CA LYS A 52 -11.79 12.32 -2.18
C LYS A 52 -12.24 13.36 -3.21
N ARG A 53 -12.18 14.65 -2.86
CA ARG A 53 -12.48 15.76 -3.79
C ARG A 53 -11.52 15.80 -4.97
N ALA A 54 -10.23 15.62 -4.72
CA ALA A 54 -9.20 15.61 -5.76
C ALA A 54 -9.38 14.42 -6.70
N HIS A 55 -9.54 13.21 -6.15
CA HIS A 55 -9.79 11.99 -6.94
C HIS A 55 -11.06 12.11 -7.78
N CYS A 56 -12.13 12.69 -7.23
CA CYS A 56 -13.35 12.96 -8.01
C CYS A 56 -13.05 13.86 -9.22
N LYS A 57 -12.33 14.98 -9.02
CA LYS A 57 -11.97 15.89 -10.12
C LYS A 57 -11.06 15.23 -11.15
N GLN A 58 -10.13 14.37 -10.73
CA GLN A 58 -9.26 13.62 -11.63
C GLN A 58 -10.06 12.63 -12.48
N LYS A 59 -11.01 11.90 -11.87
CA LYS A 59 -11.95 11.01 -12.59
C LYS A 59 -12.79 11.80 -13.60
N ALA A 60 -13.28 12.98 -13.23
CA ALA A 60 -14.00 13.88 -14.13
C ALA A 60 -13.13 14.42 -15.28
N ALA A 61 -11.84 14.67 -15.03
CA ALA A 61 -10.88 15.12 -16.04
C ALA A 61 -10.45 14.00 -17.01
N LYS A 62 -10.38 12.75 -16.54
CA LYS A 62 -10.05 11.56 -17.35
C LYS A 62 -11.22 11.05 -18.21
N GLY A 63 -12.40 11.70 -18.13
CA GLY A 63 -13.63 11.38 -18.88
C GLY A 63 -13.63 11.68 -20.38
N LYS A 64 -12.52 11.45 -21.10
CA LYS A 64 -12.48 11.37 -22.56
C LYS A 64 -11.44 10.36 -23.04
N LYS A 65 -11.78 9.07 -22.95
CA LYS A 65 -11.53 8.05 -23.99
C LYS A 65 -12.39 6.84 -23.65
N LYS A 66 -13.31 6.53 -24.56
CA LYS A 66 -14.20 5.38 -24.51
C LYS A 66 -13.46 4.24 -25.20
N GLU A 67 -12.98 3.27 -24.45
CA GLU A 67 -12.87 1.92 -24.98
C GLU A 67 -13.36 0.94 -23.91
N ARG A 68 -14.33 0.14 -24.35
CA ARG A 68 -15.11 -0.77 -23.53
C ARG A 68 -14.34 -2.07 -23.43
N GLN A 69 -14.15 -2.57 -22.23
CA GLN A 69 -14.53 -3.95 -21.93
C GLN A 69 -14.88 -4.04 -20.45
N SER A 70 -16.15 -4.32 -20.23
CA SER A 70 -16.65 -5.05 -19.07
C SER A 70 -15.75 -6.24 -18.81
N ASP A 71 -15.43 -6.52 -17.56
CA ASP A 71 -15.83 -7.79 -16.97
C ASP A 71 -15.87 -7.67 -15.45
N GLU A 72 -16.96 -8.22 -14.95
CA GLU A 72 -17.28 -8.50 -13.56
C GLU A 72 -16.19 -9.39 -12.94
N SER A 73 -15.77 -9.11 -11.71
CA SER A 73 -15.64 -10.13 -10.66
C SER A 73 -15.05 -9.55 -9.37
N ASP A 74 -15.64 -10.03 -8.29
CA ASP A 74 -15.27 -9.89 -6.89
C ASP A 74 -13.77 -9.81 -6.62
N SER A 75 -13.35 -8.83 -5.81
CA SER A 75 -12.02 -8.77 -5.24
C SER A 75 -12.07 -9.06 -3.74
N ALA A 76 -11.83 -10.34 -3.42
CA ALA A 76 -11.00 -10.67 -2.27
C ALA A 76 -9.55 -10.28 -2.59
N ASP A 77 -8.86 -9.80 -1.57
CA ASP A 77 -7.47 -9.36 -1.58
C ASP A 77 -6.53 -10.31 -2.35
N GLY A 78 -5.87 -9.78 -3.37
CA GLY A 78 -4.97 -10.58 -4.21
C GLY A 78 -4.33 -9.79 -5.33
N ASP A 79 -3.47 -8.83 -4.98
CA ASP A 79 -2.47 -8.25 -5.87
C ASP A 79 -1.72 -9.38 -6.62
N SER A 80 -1.96 -9.51 -7.92
CA SER A 80 -1.22 -10.40 -8.82
C SER A 80 -1.48 -10.01 -10.27
N THR A 81 -0.95 -8.87 -10.68
CA THR A 81 -0.48 -8.71 -12.06
C THR A 81 0.91 -8.08 -12.04
N ASP A 82 1.93 -8.93 -11.97
CA ASP A 82 2.95 -8.85 -13.01
C ASP A 82 3.59 -10.22 -13.20
N GLN A 83 3.36 -10.76 -14.39
CA GLN A 83 4.13 -11.89 -14.90
C GLN A 83 5.55 -11.39 -15.19
N ASN A 84 6.42 -11.44 -14.18
CA ASN A 84 7.85 -11.48 -14.42
C ASN A 84 8.51 -12.50 -13.49
N ASP A 85 8.87 -13.61 -14.11
CA ASP A 85 9.44 -14.88 -13.64
C ASP A 85 10.79 -14.78 -12.89
N THR A 86 11.04 -13.71 -12.14
CA THR A 86 12.36 -13.45 -11.55
C THR A 86 12.40 -13.40 -10.02
N PHE A 87 11.28 -13.11 -9.34
CA PHE A 87 11.30 -12.92 -7.88
C PHE A 87 10.51 -13.97 -7.11
N CYS A 88 11.24 -14.86 -6.42
CA CYS A 88 10.63 -15.79 -5.47
C CYS A 88 10.33 -15.09 -4.14
N PRO A 89 9.18 -15.38 -3.50
CA PRO A 89 8.94 -14.94 -2.14
C PRO A 89 10.03 -15.51 -1.21
N GLN A 90 10.80 -14.63 -0.57
CA GLN A 90 11.84 -15.03 0.38
C GLN A 90 11.22 -15.40 1.74
N LEU A 91 10.24 -14.62 2.16
CA LEU A 91 9.53 -14.75 3.43
C LEU A 91 8.06 -15.11 3.17
N CYS A 92 7.53 -15.98 4.01
CA CYS A 92 6.11 -16.31 4.06
C CYS A 92 5.66 -16.19 5.51
N LEU A 93 4.47 -15.65 5.73
CA LEU A 93 3.84 -15.66 7.05
C LEU A 93 3.36 -17.08 7.39
N ASP A 94 3.36 -17.42 8.68
CA ASP A 94 2.89 -18.70 9.20
C ASP A 94 1.37 -18.74 9.41
N ASN A 95 0.63 -18.18 8.44
CA ASN A 95 -0.81 -18.37 8.39
C ASN A 95 -1.13 -19.76 7.81
N TYR A 96 -2.08 -20.49 8.40
CA TYR A 96 -2.44 -21.84 7.99
C TYR A 96 -3.72 -21.82 7.15
N ASP A 97 -3.56 -21.90 5.83
CA ASP A 97 -4.63 -21.97 4.83
C ASP A 97 -4.22 -23.00 3.76
N PRO A 98 -4.42 -24.31 4.03
CA PRO A 98 -3.75 -25.36 3.28
C PRO A 98 -4.19 -25.41 1.81
N VAL A 99 -3.21 -25.54 0.92
CA VAL A 99 -3.44 -25.68 -0.53
C VAL A 99 -2.77 -26.93 -1.07
N THR A 100 -3.41 -27.61 -2.01
CA THR A 100 -2.88 -28.83 -2.64
C THR A 100 -2.51 -28.56 -4.09
N ASP A 101 -1.39 -29.10 -4.55
CA ASP A 101 -1.00 -29.04 -5.97
C ASP A 101 -1.52 -30.22 -6.80
N GLU A 102 -1.31 -30.16 -8.11
CA GLU A 102 -1.66 -31.22 -9.05
C GLU A 102 -0.96 -32.56 -8.78
N THR A 103 0.13 -32.55 -8.00
CA THR A 103 0.86 -33.77 -7.59
C THR A 103 0.32 -34.37 -6.29
N GLY A 104 -0.70 -33.76 -5.69
CA GLY A 104 -1.29 -34.17 -4.41
C GLY A 104 -0.51 -33.70 -3.19
N LYS A 105 0.47 -32.79 -3.35
CA LYS A 105 1.24 -32.24 -2.24
C LYS A 105 0.50 -31.08 -1.58
N THR A 106 0.30 -31.16 -0.27
CA THR A 106 -0.31 -30.09 0.52
C THR A 106 0.75 -29.17 1.11
N TYR A 107 0.50 -27.87 1.02
CA TYR A 107 1.33 -26.79 1.57
C TYR A 107 0.54 -26.06 2.66
N SER A 108 1.23 -25.50 3.66
CA SER A 108 0.61 -24.78 4.78
C SER A 108 -0.16 -23.52 4.35
N ASN A 109 0.31 -22.82 3.30
CA ASN A 109 -0.44 -21.77 2.62
C ASN A 109 0.04 -21.56 1.17
N ALA A 110 -0.66 -20.68 0.45
CA ALA A 110 -0.36 -20.32 -0.93
C ALA A 110 1.06 -19.75 -1.13
N CYS A 111 1.59 -18.98 -0.16
CA CYS A 111 2.96 -18.46 -0.24
C CYS A 111 3.98 -19.60 -0.21
N TYR A 112 3.80 -20.57 0.69
CA TYR A 112 4.67 -21.75 0.77
C TYR A 112 4.64 -22.58 -0.52
N MET A 113 3.46 -22.74 -1.14
CA MET A 113 3.34 -23.41 -2.44
C MET A 113 4.10 -22.65 -3.54
N LYS A 114 3.89 -21.34 -3.66
CA LYS A 114 4.57 -20.48 -4.65
C LYS A 114 6.09 -20.53 -4.46
N ARG A 115 6.58 -20.43 -3.22
CA ARG A 115 8.01 -20.52 -2.89
C ARG A 115 8.62 -21.85 -3.29
N ALA A 116 7.90 -22.96 -3.06
CA ALA A 116 8.37 -24.29 -3.41
C ALA A 116 8.42 -24.54 -4.92
N LYS A 117 7.50 -23.95 -5.69
CA LYS A 117 7.46 -24.05 -7.15
C LYS A 117 8.33 -23.01 -7.87
N CYS A 118 8.84 -22.02 -7.14
CA CYS A 118 9.60 -20.93 -7.75
C CYS A 118 11.00 -21.39 -8.21
N LYS A 119 11.33 -21.10 -9.46
CA LYS A 119 12.63 -21.38 -10.09
C LYS A 119 13.58 -20.18 -10.08
N GLY A 120 13.14 -19.03 -9.56
CA GLY A 120 13.92 -17.80 -9.49
C GLY A 120 15.08 -17.88 -8.50
N LYS A 121 16.02 -16.94 -8.63
CA LYS A 121 17.19 -16.86 -7.74
C LYS A 121 16.74 -16.39 -6.35
N LYS A 122 17.14 -17.10 -5.30
CA LYS A 122 17.08 -16.57 -3.94
C LYS A 122 18.13 -15.47 -3.84
N LYS A 123 17.72 -14.27 -3.46
CA LYS A 123 18.70 -13.24 -3.11
C LYS A 123 19.15 -13.57 -1.70
N ASP A 124 20.33 -14.19 -1.58
CA ASP A 124 21.03 -14.28 -0.31
C ASP A 124 21.49 -12.86 0.03
N VAL A 125 20.59 -12.12 0.70
CA VAL A 125 20.91 -10.80 1.22
C VAL A 125 21.68 -11.01 2.50
N ASP A 126 22.96 -10.64 2.52
CA ASP A 126 23.72 -10.50 3.75
C ASP A 126 23.14 -9.32 4.53
N VAL A 127 22.19 -9.63 5.42
CA VAL A 127 21.49 -8.66 6.24
C VAL A 127 22.47 -7.86 7.10
N LEU A 128 23.59 -8.47 7.52
CA LEU A 128 24.57 -7.84 8.39
C LEU A 128 25.43 -6.83 7.61
N ALA A 129 25.87 -7.18 6.40
CA ALA A 129 26.58 -6.26 5.52
C ALA A 129 25.69 -5.08 5.09
N GLU A 130 24.42 -5.33 4.79
CA GLU A 130 23.47 -4.27 4.43
C GLU A 130 23.18 -3.34 5.63
N TYR A 131 23.08 -3.90 6.83
CA TYR A 131 22.97 -3.13 8.07
C TYR A 131 24.19 -2.22 8.27
N GLU A 132 25.41 -2.74 8.12
CA GLU A 132 26.63 -1.94 8.23
C GLU A 132 26.71 -0.83 7.19
N ARG A 133 26.25 -1.09 5.96
CA ARG A 133 26.19 -0.10 4.89
C ARG A 133 25.22 1.05 5.21
N ILE A 134 24.04 0.74 5.77
CA ILE A 134 23.01 1.73 6.09
C ILE A 134 23.40 2.55 7.33
N TYR A 135 23.91 1.89 8.38
CA TYR A 135 24.12 2.51 9.68
C TYR A 135 25.60 2.89 9.95
N GLY A 136 26.52 2.54 9.05
CA GLY A 136 27.94 2.86 9.13
C GLY A 136 28.70 2.20 10.28
N LYS A 137 28.07 1.25 10.98
CA LYS A 137 28.63 0.54 12.15
C LYS A 137 28.09 -0.89 12.24
N PRO A 138 28.89 -1.84 12.74
CA PRO A 138 28.43 -3.21 12.99
C PRO A 138 27.36 -3.24 14.08
N PHE A 139 26.50 -4.26 14.02
CA PHE A 139 25.52 -4.53 15.07
C PHE A 139 26.26 -4.73 16.41
N GLY A 140 25.87 -3.97 17.44
CA GLY A 140 26.53 -4.02 18.76
C GLY A 140 27.74 -3.09 18.94
N ALA A 141 28.09 -2.24 17.97
CA ALA A 141 29.15 -1.24 18.16
C ALA A 141 28.80 -0.25 19.28
N SER A 142 29.77 0.02 20.17
CA SER A 142 29.61 1.03 21.22
C SER A 142 29.27 2.41 20.62
N ARG A 143 28.33 3.11 21.28
CA ARG A 143 28.11 4.53 20.99
C ARG A 143 29.41 5.26 21.29
N LYS A 144 30.00 5.89 20.28
CA LYS A 144 31.10 6.84 20.48
C LYS A 144 30.49 8.02 21.23
N THR A 145 30.56 7.99 22.55
CA THR A 145 30.46 9.21 23.33
C THR A 145 31.68 10.01 22.93
N ASN A 146 31.48 11.14 22.26
CA ASN A 146 32.52 12.14 22.15
C ASN A 146 32.78 12.62 23.58
N VAL A 147 33.69 11.92 24.28
CA VAL A 147 34.40 12.50 25.41
C VAL A 147 35.59 13.22 24.75
N ASP A 148 35.26 14.27 24.02
CA ASP A 148 36.24 15.27 23.63
C ASP A 148 36.50 16.09 24.89
N ASN A 149 37.70 15.89 25.44
CA ASN A 149 38.40 16.75 26.40
C ASN A 149 37.60 17.95 26.95
N ASP A 150 37.01 17.80 28.12
CA ASP A 150 36.89 18.94 29.03
C ASP A 150 38.29 19.25 29.55
N THR A 151 38.93 20.16 28.82
CA THR A 151 40.07 20.93 29.29
C THR A 151 39.48 21.85 30.37
N ASP A 152 39.73 21.57 31.64
CA ASP A 152 39.53 22.57 32.69
C ASP A 152 40.61 22.43 33.78
N LYS A 153 41.63 23.26 33.56
CA LYS A 153 42.38 24.06 34.55
C LYS A 153 43.35 23.40 35.53
#